data_AF-A0AAW7NWI6-F1
#
_entry.id   AF-A0AAW7NWI6-F1
#
_cell.length_a   1.000
_cell.length_b   1.000
_cell.length_c   1.000
_cell.angle_alpha   90.00
_cell.angle_beta   90.00
_cell.angle_gamma   90.00
#
_symmetry.space_group_name_H-M   'P 1'
#
loop_
_entity.id
_entity.type
_entity.pdbx_description
1 polymer ?
#
loop_
_entity_poly.entity_id
_entity_poly.type
_entity_poly.pdbx_seq_one_letter_code
_entity_poly.pdbx_strand_id
1 'polypeptide(L)'
;MKKIFVIFLSIITLSSGMILGGCSMINSRSEQEEMIQIAEGKKAQKAIEELLRQEDSKALTEEGIIKEYSINKDKLEYNPMGGLIVELIINGDPELTIKTTLMEESEGKLEHTGYVISGELAKKLRGE
;
A
#
# COMPACT_ATOMS: atom_id res chain seq x y z
N MET A 1 3.61 -23.53 -67.79
CA MET A 1 3.53 -23.77 -66.33
C MET A 1 4.88 -23.43 -65.70
N LYS A 2 4.90 -22.85 -64.49
CA LYS A 2 6.07 -22.31 -63.73
C LYS A 2 6.41 -20.82 -63.93
N LYS A 3 5.47 -19.89 -63.69
CA LYS A 3 5.79 -18.47 -63.43
C LYS A 3 4.82 -17.79 -62.44
N ILE A 4 4.21 -18.55 -61.52
CA ILE A 4 3.20 -18.05 -60.55
C ILE A 4 3.58 -18.37 -59.08
N PHE A 5 4.75 -18.97 -58.82
CA PHE A 5 5.09 -19.46 -57.48
C PHE A 5 5.87 -18.47 -56.59
N VAL A 6 6.22 -17.28 -57.09
CA VAL A 6 7.11 -16.34 -56.36
C VAL A 6 6.36 -15.13 -55.78
N ILE A 7 5.08 -14.93 -56.12
CA ILE A 7 4.31 -13.75 -55.63
C ILE A 7 3.64 -14.02 -54.27
N PHE A 8 3.49 -15.29 -53.87
CA PHE A 8 2.93 -15.63 -52.55
C PHE A 8 3.92 -15.50 -51.38
N LEU A 9 5.22 -15.31 -51.66
CA LEU A 9 6.26 -15.19 -50.62
C LEU A 9 6.58 -13.75 -50.21
N SER A 10 5.95 -12.74 -50.83
CA SER A 10 6.22 -11.31 -50.53
C SER A 10 5.18 -10.64 -49.62
N ILE A 11 4.19 -11.39 -49.11
CA ILE A 11 3.17 -10.87 -48.17
C ILE A 11 3.52 -11.23 -46.71
N ILE A 12 4.52 -12.09 -46.48
CA ILE A 12 4.92 -12.54 -45.13
C ILE A 12 5.88 -11.53 -44.45
N THR A 13 6.33 -10.48 -45.14
CA THR A 13 7.20 -9.42 -44.59
C THR A 13 6.46 -8.14 -44.19
N LEU A 14 5.18 -8.24 -43.82
CA LEU A 14 4.52 -7.24 -42.96
C LEU A 14 4.54 -7.66 -41.48
N SER A 15 5.51 -8.49 -41.12
CA SER A 15 6.00 -8.70 -39.76
C SER A 15 6.95 -7.56 -39.36
N SER A 16 6.40 -6.37 -39.08
CA SER A 16 7.10 -5.38 -38.26
C SER A 16 6.10 -4.31 -37.80
N GLY A 17 5.72 -4.36 -36.53
CA GLY A 17 5.13 -3.20 -35.85
C GLY A 17 3.70 -3.33 -35.34
N MET A 18 3.12 -4.53 -35.23
CA MET A 18 2.18 -4.77 -34.13
C MET A 18 3.01 -5.18 -32.92
N ILE A 19 2.63 -4.69 -31.73
CA ILE A 19 3.33 -4.78 -30.44
C ILE A 19 4.27 -3.59 -30.15
N LEU A 20 3.72 -2.37 -30.18
CA LEU A 20 4.10 -1.31 -29.23
C LEU A 20 2.94 -1.12 -28.23
N GLY A 21 2.50 -2.22 -27.62
CA GLY A 21 1.39 -2.26 -26.67
C GLY A 21 1.75 -2.86 -25.29
N GLY A 22 3.03 -3.12 -25.03
CA GLY A 22 3.57 -3.38 -23.69
C GLY A 22 4.67 -2.35 -23.47
N CYS A 23 4.74 -1.60 -22.37
CA CYS A 23 4.72 -2.06 -20.99
C CYS A 23 4.14 -0.97 -20.08
N SER A 24 2.90 -1.11 -19.61
CA SER A 24 2.40 -0.25 -18.53
C SER A 24 1.79 -1.03 -17.36
N MET A 25 1.73 -2.37 -17.44
CA MET A 25 1.03 -3.21 -16.46
C MET A 25 1.98 -3.99 -15.52
N ILE A 26 3.30 -3.97 -15.77
CA ILE A 26 4.28 -4.66 -14.91
C ILE A 26 4.65 -3.84 -13.67
N ASN A 27 4.56 -2.51 -13.72
CA ASN A 27 5.01 -1.64 -12.63
C ASN A 27 4.05 -1.63 -11.43
N SER A 28 2.73 -1.68 -11.64
CA SER A 28 1.76 -1.51 -10.55
C SER A 28 1.77 -2.68 -9.55
N ARG A 29 2.03 -3.91 -10.03
CA ARG A 29 2.11 -5.09 -9.16
C ARG A 29 3.39 -5.10 -8.34
N SER A 30 4.53 -4.77 -8.96
CA SER A 30 5.80 -4.68 -8.25
C SER A 30 5.79 -3.56 -7.21
N GLU A 31 5.20 -2.41 -7.54
CA GLU A 31 5.03 -1.30 -6.59
C GLU A 31 4.14 -1.71 -5.41
N GLN A 32 3.03 -2.43 -5.67
CA GLN A 32 2.18 -2.93 -4.59
C GLN A 32 2.92 -3.93 -3.68
N GLU A 33 3.69 -4.85 -4.25
CA GLU A 33 4.48 -5.82 -3.49
C GLU A 33 5.58 -5.13 -2.66
N GLU A 34 6.17 -4.04 -3.16
CA GLU A 34 7.13 -3.21 -2.42
C GLU A 34 6.46 -2.47 -1.25
N MET A 35 5.32 -1.82 -1.49
CA MET A 35 4.55 -1.13 -0.45
C MET A 35 4.16 -2.07 0.69
N ILE A 36 3.72 -3.29 0.36
CA ILE A 36 3.38 -4.30 1.37
C ILE A 36 4.61 -4.67 2.20
N GLN A 37 5.76 -4.91 1.57
CA GLN A 37 7.00 -5.24 2.28
C GLN A 37 7.45 -4.12 3.22
N ILE A 38 7.31 -2.86 2.80
CA ILE A 38 7.63 -1.69 3.64
C ILE A 38 6.65 -1.61 4.82
N ALA A 39 5.34 -1.70 4.55
CA ALA A 39 4.29 -1.56 5.56
C ALA A 39 4.34 -2.67 6.63
N GLU A 40 4.67 -3.91 6.23
CA GLU A 40 4.83 -5.04 7.15
C GLU A 40 6.22 -5.10 7.80
N GLY A 41 7.15 -4.24 7.38
CA GLY A 41 8.50 -4.19 7.91
C GLY A 41 8.55 -3.77 9.38
N LYS A 42 9.56 -4.27 10.11
CA LYS A 42 9.75 -3.97 11.55
C LYS A 42 9.79 -2.48 11.88
N LYS A 43 10.36 -1.66 10.99
CA LYS A 43 10.41 -0.20 11.14
C LYS A 43 9.01 0.41 11.11
N ALA A 44 8.17 -0.02 10.16
CA ALA A 44 6.80 0.46 10.03
C ALA A 44 5.95 0.00 11.21
N GLN A 45 6.04 -1.27 11.60
CA GLN A 45 5.37 -1.80 12.79
C GLN A 45 5.71 -0.97 14.03
N LYS A 46 7.00 -0.67 14.27
CA LYS A 46 7.40 0.15 15.41
C LYS A 46 6.74 1.54 15.39
N ALA A 47 6.78 2.24 14.25
CA ALA A 47 6.17 3.56 14.10
C ALA A 47 4.65 3.53 14.29
N ILE A 48 4.00 2.47 13.80
CA ILE A 48 2.56 2.22 13.98
C ILE A 48 2.25 1.97 15.46
N GLU A 49 2.97 1.07 16.13
CA GLU A 49 2.72 0.75 17.53
C GLU A 49 2.97 1.95 18.46
N GLU A 50 3.96 2.79 18.16
CA GLU A 50 4.19 4.07 18.84
C GLU A 50 2.96 5.00 18.69
N LEU A 51 2.42 5.14 17.47
CA LEU A 51 1.19 5.91 17.23
C LEU A 51 -0.02 5.32 17.98
N LEU A 52 -0.22 4.00 17.94
CA LEU A 52 -1.35 3.35 18.63
C LEU A 52 -1.27 3.60 20.14
N ARG A 53 -0.07 3.55 20.72
CA ARG A 53 0.16 3.81 22.16
C ARG A 53 0.00 5.28 22.53
N GLN A 54 0.18 6.20 21.60
CA GLN A 54 -0.10 7.62 21.80
C GLN A 54 -1.60 7.87 21.97
N GLU A 55 -2.43 7.20 21.17
CA GLU A 55 -3.89 7.34 21.21
C GLU A 55 -4.55 6.52 22.32
N ASP A 56 -4.00 5.35 22.62
CA ASP A 56 -4.42 4.49 23.71
C ASP A 56 -3.19 3.98 24.45
N SER A 57 -2.93 4.53 25.64
CA SER A 57 -1.77 4.14 26.47
C SER A 57 -1.69 2.63 26.76
N LYS A 58 -2.82 1.91 26.69
CA LYS A 58 -2.93 0.47 26.88
C LYS A 58 -3.12 -0.30 25.57
N ALA A 59 -2.83 0.32 24.43
CA ALA A 59 -2.95 -0.31 23.13
C ALA A 59 -2.16 -1.63 23.08
N LEU A 60 -2.68 -2.57 22.30
CA LEU A 60 -2.12 -3.91 22.09
C LEU A 60 -2.10 -4.76 23.37
N THR A 61 -3.09 -4.52 24.24
CA THR A 61 -3.35 -5.31 25.44
C THR A 61 -4.85 -5.55 25.59
N GLU A 62 -5.23 -6.50 26.43
CA GLU A 62 -6.65 -6.79 26.70
C GLU A 62 -7.41 -5.65 27.39
N GLU A 63 -6.69 -4.76 28.08
CA GLU A 63 -7.24 -3.60 28.78
C GLU A 63 -7.40 -2.38 27.87
N GLY A 64 -6.78 -2.39 26.69
CA GLY A 64 -6.86 -1.31 25.71
C GLY A 64 -8.18 -1.32 24.93
N ILE A 65 -8.53 -0.16 24.42
CA ILE A 65 -9.57 0.02 23.40
C ILE A 65 -9.04 -0.48 22.06
N ILE A 66 -7.77 -0.21 21.76
CA ILE A 66 -7.05 -0.72 20.60
C ILE A 66 -6.36 -2.02 21.03
N LYS A 67 -6.93 -3.18 20.74
CA LYS A 67 -6.40 -4.49 21.16
C LYS A 67 -5.49 -5.12 20.12
N GLU A 68 -5.86 -4.97 18.86
CA GLU A 68 -5.11 -5.47 17.72
C GLU A 68 -5.31 -4.54 16.51
N TYR A 69 -4.43 -4.66 15.53
CA TYR A 69 -4.53 -3.94 14.28
C TYR A 69 -4.13 -4.83 13.11
N SER A 70 -4.63 -4.49 11.93
CA SER A 70 -4.15 -5.03 10.67
C SER A 70 -3.98 -3.91 9.66
N ILE A 71 -3.06 -4.09 8.71
CA ILE A 71 -2.81 -3.12 7.64
C ILE A 71 -3.75 -3.45 6.48
N ASN A 72 -4.52 -2.46 6.02
CA ASN A 72 -5.34 -2.58 4.82
C ASN A 72 -4.44 -2.53 3.57
N LYS A 73 -4.02 -3.69 3.08
CA LYS A 73 -3.10 -3.85 1.94
C LYS A 73 -3.65 -3.31 0.62
N ASP A 74 -4.98 -3.21 0.51
CA ASP A 74 -5.65 -2.69 -0.68
C ASP A 74 -5.67 -1.16 -0.72
N LYS A 75 -5.31 -0.50 0.39
CA LYS A 75 -5.26 0.97 0.52
C LYS A 75 -3.87 1.50 0.88
N LEU A 76 -2.84 0.83 0.39
CA LEU A 76 -1.46 1.33 0.43
C LEU A 76 -1.22 2.26 -0.76
N GLU A 77 -0.75 3.47 -0.47
CA GLU A 77 -0.52 4.50 -1.49
C GLU A 77 0.73 5.30 -1.13
N TYR A 78 1.61 5.57 -2.10
CA TYR A 78 2.66 6.56 -1.89
C TYR A 78 2.07 7.97 -1.81
N ASN A 79 2.46 8.74 -0.80
CA ASN A 79 2.13 10.15 -0.74
C ASN A 79 3.02 10.89 -1.76
N PRO A 80 2.47 11.75 -2.65
CA PRO A 80 3.26 12.53 -3.61
C PRO A 80 4.34 13.42 -2.97
N MET A 81 4.16 13.78 -1.70
CA MET A 81 5.14 14.52 -0.89
C MET A 81 6.21 13.62 -0.24
N GLY A 82 6.18 12.31 -0.53
CA GLY A 82 7.03 11.29 0.07
C GLY A 82 6.34 10.52 1.20
N GLY A 83 6.80 9.29 1.42
CA GLY A 83 6.26 8.39 2.44
C GLY A 83 5.14 7.49 1.92
N LEU A 84 4.77 6.51 2.76
CA LEU A 84 3.76 5.51 2.49
C LEU A 84 2.52 5.78 3.36
N ILE A 85 1.39 6.00 2.71
CA ILE A 85 0.08 6.10 3.36
C ILE A 85 -0.38 4.69 3.69
N VAL A 86 -0.74 4.49 4.96
CA VAL A 86 -1.25 3.23 5.47
C VAL A 86 -2.59 3.47 6.18
N GLU A 87 -3.57 2.61 5.90
CA GLU A 87 -4.81 2.52 6.66
C GLU A 87 -4.75 1.28 7.55
N LEU A 88 -4.97 1.48 8.85
CA LEU A 88 -5.03 0.44 9.85
C LEU A 88 -6.49 0.14 10.17
N ILE A 89 -6.83 -1.15 10.24
CA ILE A 89 -8.11 -1.66 10.71
C ILE A 89 -7.92 -2.14 12.14
N ILE A 90 -8.66 -1.57 13.08
CA ILE A 90 -8.52 -1.82 14.52
C ILE A 90 -9.51 -2.90 14.95
N ASN A 91 -9.05 -3.88 15.74
CA ASN A 91 -9.86 -4.97 16.28
C ASN A 91 -10.65 -5.77 15.21
N GLY A 92 -10.15 -5.79 13.98
CA GLY A 92 -10.83 -6.43 12.85
C GLY A 92 -12.11 -5.74 12.38
N ASP A 93 -12.42 -4.55 12.89
CA ASP A 93 -13.64 -3.81 12.56
C ASP A 93 -13.35 -2.73 11.49
N PRO A 94 -13.93 -2.84 10.28
CA PRO A 94 -13.68 -1.90 9.19
C PRO A 94 -14.21 -0.47 9.45
N GLU A 95 -15.07 -0.28 10.45
CA GLU A 95 -15.52 1.06 10.88
C GLU A 95 -14.50 1.73 11.83
N LEU A 96 -13.57 0.97 12.41
CA LEU A 96 -12.56 1.43 13.34
C LEU A 96 -11.21 1.53 12.64
N THR A 97 -10.93 2.69 12.05
CA THR A 97 -9.70 2.90 11.29
C THR A 97 -8.82 4.03 11.82
N ILE A 98 -7.51 3.89 11.57
CA ILE A 98 -6.52 4.96 11.68
C ILE A 98 -5.76 5.02 10.35
N LYS A 99 -5.80 6.16 9.66
CA LYS A 99 -5.03 6.39 8.44
C LYS A 99 -3.86 7.31 8.75
N THR A 100 -2.64 6.92 8.40
CA THR A 100 -1.41 7.69 8.68
C THR A 100 -0.45 7.65 7.51
N THR A 101 0.53 8.56 7.49
CA THR A 101 1.67 8.52 6.54
C THR A 101 2.94 8.13 7.28
N LEU A 102 3.60 7.07 6.84
CA LEU A 102 4.91 6.64 7.31
C LEU A 102 5.99 7.24 6.41
N MET A 103 6.89 8.04 6.97
CA MET A 103 7.99 8.68 6.22
C MET A 103 9.33 8.21 6.78
N GLU A 104 10.28 7.93 5.90
CA GLU A 104 11.66 7.59 6.31
C GLU A 104 12.44 8.87 6.53
N GLU A 105 12.94 9.03 7.76
CA GLU A 105 13.84 10.10 8.17
C GLU A 105 15.25 9.86 7.63
N SER A 106 16.08 10.90 7.67
CA SER A 106 17.46 10.86 7.17
C SER A 106 18.35 9.78 7.83
N GLU A 107 17.99 9.35 9.04
CA GLU A 107 18.68 8.28 9.79
C GLU A 107 18.16 6.86 9.46
N GLY A 108 17.25 6.74 8.48
CA GLY A 108 16.62 5.48 8.10
C GLY A 108 15.57 4.98 9.09
N LYS A 109 15.06 5.84 9.98
CA LYS A 109 13.94 5.52 10.88
C LYS A 109 12.63 5.87 10.18
N LEU A 110 11.61 5.01 10.29
CA LEU A 110 10.25 5.37 9.87
C LEU A 110 9.54 6.09 11.01
N GLU A 111 8.89 7.21 10.72
CA GLU A 111 8.04 7.96 11.64
C GLU A 111 6.68 8.24 11.03
N HIS A 112 5.66 8.43 11.88
CA HIS A 112 4.36 8.89 11.42
C HIS A 112 4.33 10.42 11.41
N THR A 113 3.89 11.04 10.31
CA THR A 113 3.92 12.51 10.17
C THR A 113 2.54 13.17 10.38
N GLY A 114 1.48 12.37 10.49
CA GLY A 114 0.12 12.80 10.78
C GLY A 114 -0.88 11.67 10.54
N TYR A 115 -2.02 11.71 11.23
CA TYR A 115 -3.03 10.65 11.16
C TYR A 115 -4.46 11.16 11.29
N VAL A 116 -5.40 10.35 10.82
CA VAL A 116 -6.85 10.55 10.94
C VAL A 116 -7.44 9.31 11.57
N ILE A 117 -8.27 9.50 12.61
CA ILE A 117 -9.01 8.44 13.29
C ILE A 117 -10.47 8.48 12.83
N SER A 118 -11.03 7.32 12.52
CA SER A 118 -12.47 7.17 12.25
C SER A 118 -13.34 7.71 13.39
N GLY A 119 -14.52 8.21 13.05
CA GLY A 119 -15.44 8.80 14.05
C GLY A 119 -15.86 7.81 15.13
N GLU A 120 -16.11 6.55 14.75
CA GLU A 120 -16.52 5.50 15.69
C GLU A 120 -15.39 5.10 16.64
N LEU A 121 -14.15 5.01 16.15
CA LEU A 121 -12.99 4.76 17.02
C LEU A 121 -12.73 5.96 17.95
N ALA A 122 -12.87 7.19 17.46
CA ALA A 122 -12.70 8.39 18.28
C ALA A 122 -13.71 8.47 19.44
N LYS A 123 -14.97 8.10 19.20
CA LYS A 123 -15.99 8.00 20.26
C LYS A 123 -15.59 6.97 21.32
N LYS A 124 -15.19 5.77 20.89
CA LYS A 124 -14.71 4.71 21.79
C LYS A 124 -13.55 5.18 22.64
N LEU A 125 -12.54 5.82 22.03
CA LEU A 125 -11.36 6.36 22.72
C LEU A 125 -11.70 7.43 23.76
N ARG A 126 -12.78 8.19 23.55
CA ARG A 126 -13.27 9.20 24.51
C ARG A 126 -14.20 8.65 25.59
N GLY A 127 -14.60 7.38 25.47
CA GLY A 127 -15.58 6.76 26.38
C GLY A 127 -17.02 7.24 26.15
N GLU A 128 -17.35 7.67 24.94
CA GLU A 128 -18.71 8.06 24.50
C GLU A 128 -19.59 6.86 24.14
#